data_AF-A0A831K2X3-F1
#
_entry.id   AF-A0A831K2X3-F1
#
_cell.length_a   1.000
_cell.length_b   1.000
_cell.length_c   1.000
_cell.angle_alpha   90.00
_cell.angle_beta   90.00
_cell.angle_gamma   90.00
#
_symmetry.space_group_name_H-M   'P 1'
#
loop_
_entity.id
_entity.type
_entity.pdbx_description
1 polymer ?
#
loop_
_entity_poly.entity_id
_entity_poly.type
_entity_poly.pdbx_seq_one_letter_code
_entity_poly.pdbx_strand_id
1 'polypeptide(L)'
;MAEKKRKRVVILGAAGRDFHNFNTFFRDNPEYEVVAFTATQIPDIEGRLYPPELAGELYPNGIPIWSEDDLEKIIKEHNIDIVVFAYSDVSHEHVMHLASRAHAAGADFWLLGPKSTMIKSTKPVVAVTAVRTGCGK
;
A
#
# COMPACT_ATOMS: atom_id res chain seq x y z
N MET A 1 -19.42 -1.29 25.31
CA MET A 1 -19.58 -1.29 23.85
C MET A 1 -18.38 -2.04 23.30
N ALA A 2 -18.57 -3.10 22.51
CA ALA A 2 -17.44 -3.83 21.95
C ALA A 2 -16.63 -2.87 21.06
N GLU A 3 -15.33 -2.75 21.33
CA GLU A 3 -14.40 -1.97 20.54
C GLU A 3 -14.45 -2.49 19.10
N LYS A 4 -14.83 -1.63 18.14
CA LYS A 4 -14.93 -2.04 16.73
C LYS A 4 -13.51 -2.36 16.25
N LYS A 5 -13.21 -3.65 16.08
CA LYS A 5 -11.91 -4.11 15.58
C LYS A 5 -11.61 -3.46 14.23
N ARG A 6 -10.50 -2.72 14.14
CA ARG A 6 -10.02 -2.12 12.89
C ARG A 6 -9.67 -3.23 11.90
N LYS A 7 -9.93 -2.99 10.62
CA LYS A 7 -9.50 -3.90 9.56
C LYS A 7 -7.99 -3.78 9.38
N ARG A 8 -7.29 -4.90 9.45
CA ARG A 8 -5.82 -4.97 9.39
C ARG A 8 -5.39 -5.07 7.93
N VAL A 9 -4.49 -4.19 7.54
CA VAL A 9 -4.12 -3.97 6.14
C VAL A 9 -2.63 -4.16 5.95
N VAL A 10 -2.23 -4.82 4.87
CA VAL A 10 -0.87 -4.73 4.33
C VAL A 10 -0.92 -4.05 2.97
N ILE A 11 0.02 -3.17 2.69
CA ILE A 11 0.10 -2.46 1.41
C ILE A 11 1.31 -2.99 0.62
N LEU A 12 1.07 -3.55 -0.55
CA LEU A 12 2.11 -4.05 -1.44
C LEU A 12 2.70 -2.92 -2.27
N GLY A 13 4.01 -2.74 -2.18
CA GLY A 13 4.74 -1.66 -2.81
C GLY A 13 5.58 -0.90 -1.79
N ALA A 14 6.77 -0.48 -2.23
CA ALA A 14 7.65 0.38 -1.47
C ALA A 14 8.29 1.41 -2.40
N ALA A 15 8.08 2.70 -2.12
CA ALA A 15 8.69 3.87 -2.76
C ALA A 15 7.89 4.64 -3.83
N GLY A 16 6.56 4.67 -3.73
CA GLY A 16 5.74 5.60 -4.51
C GLY A 16 4.26 5.59 -4.14
N ARG A 17 3.46 4.84 -4.92
CA ARG A 17 2.00 4.85 -4.82
C ARG A 17 1.49 4.18 -3.53
N ASP A 18 2.24 3.27 -2.95
CA ASP A 18 2.03 2.67 -1.63
C ASP A 18 1.92 3.74 -0.53
N PHE A 19 2.94 4.59 -0.37
CA PHE A 19 2.91 5.70 0.60
C PHE A 19 1.84 6.72 0.24
N HIS A 20 1.58 6.97 -1.04
CA HIS A 20 0.49 7.85 -1.46
C HIS A 20 -0.88 7.31 -1.06
N ASN A 21 -1.15 6.03 -1.32
CA ASN A 21 -2.38 5.35 -0.91
C ASN A 21 -2.54 5.38 0.61
N PHE A 22 -1.47 5.12 1.37
CA PHE A 22 -1.47 5.27 2.82
C PHE A 22 -1.88 6.69 3.24
N ASN A 23 -1.16 7.70 2.76
CA ASN A 23 -1.37 9.09 3.15
C ASN A 23 -2.75 9.64 2.78
N THR A 24 -3.33 9.18 1.67
CA THR A 24 -4.61 9.71 1.16
C THR A 24 -5.82 8.96 1.67
N PHE A 25 -5.70 7.65 1.95
CA PHE A 25 -6.85 6.80 2.28
C PHE A 25 -6.81 6.20 3.69
N PHE A 26 -5.63 5.90 4.23
CA PHE A 26 -5.49 5.12 5.47
C PHE A 26 -4.98 5.91 6.68
N ARG A 27 -4.10 6.90 6.48
CA ARG A 27 -3.33 7.55 7.56
C ARG A 27 -4.16 7.99 8.76
N ASP A 28 -5.27 8.69 8.49
CA ASP A 28 -6.14 9.28 9.50
C ASP A 28 -7.49 8.54 9.61
N ASN A 29 -7.58 7.34 9.03
CA ASN A 29 -8.82 6.57 8.96
C ASN A 29 -8.89 5.49 10.06
N PRO A 30 -9.70 5.68 11.12
CA PRO A 30 -9.74 4.78 12.27
C PRO A 30 -10.42 3.44 11.97
N GLU A 31 -11.01 3.24 10.79
CA GLU A 31 -11.57 1.94 10.40
C GLU A 31 -10.49 0.91 10.02
N TYR A 32 -9.27 1.37 9.75
CA TYR A 32 -8.17 0.54 9.27
C TYR A 32 -6.93 0.67 10.15
N GLU A 33 -6.10 -0.37 10.14
CA GLU A 33 -4.78 -0.41 10.74
C GLU A 33 -3.82 -0.96 9.68
N VAL A 34 -2.95 -0.11 9.13
CA VAL A 34 -1.90 -0.55 8.21
C VAL A 34 -0.76 -1.13 9.03
N VAL A 35 -0.66 -2.45 9.01
CA VAL A 35 0.29 -3.21 9.83
C VAL A 35 1.69 -3.16 9.25
N ALA A 36 1.80 -3.18 7.92
CA ALA A 36 3.08 -3.13 7.22
C ALA A 36 2.90 -2.67 5.77
N PHE A 37 4.01 -2.18 5.21
CA PHE A 37 4.25 -2.20 3.77
C PHE A 37 5.06 -3.43 3.41
N THR A 38 4.97 -3.89 2.16
CA THR A 38 5.92 -4.88 1.63
C THR A 38 6.76 -4.30 0.51
N ALA A 39 7.99 -4.76 0.41
CA ALA A 39 8.89 -4.43 -0.68
C ALA A 39 9.36 -5.70 -1.39
N THR A 40 9.50 -5.61 -2.71
CA THR A 40 10.38 -6.50 -3.47
C THR A 40 11.83 -6.09 -3.22
N GLN A 41 12.81 -6.84 -3.75
CA GLN A 41 14.24 -6.61 -3.52
C GLN A 41 14.74 -5.26 -4.09
N ILE A 42 14.40 -4.16 -3.42
CA ILE A 42 15.06 -2.86 -3.52
C ILE A 42 16.19 -2.91 -2.49
N PRO A 43 17.46 -2.78 -2.92
CA PRO A 43 18.58 -2.69 -2.00
C PRO A 43 18.29 -1.68 -0.89
N ASP A 44 18.56 -2.06 0.35
CA ASP A 44 18.46 -1.24 1.56
C ASP A 44 17.05 -0.78 1.99
N ILE A 45 15.93 -1.24 1.40
CA ILE A 45 14.58 -0.81 1.86
C ILE A 45 13.94 -1.75 2.87
N GLU A 46 14.22 -3.06 2.76
CA GLU A 46 13.70 -4.08 3.67
C GLU A 46 14.24 -3.86 5.08
N GLY A 47 13.38 -3.94 6.10
CA GLY A 47 13.74 -3.68 7.49
C GLY A 47 13.74 -2.20 7.87
N ARG A 48 13.43 -1.28 6.95
CA ARG A 48 13.14 0.12 7.29
C ARG A 48 11.74 0.30 7.84
N LEU A 49 11.50 1.48 8.41
CA LEU A 49 10.20 1.96 8.84
C LEU A 49 9.76 3.09 7.92
N TYR A 50 8.48 3.11 7.55
CA TYR A 50 7.82 4.35 7.21
C TYR A 50 7.80 5.24 8.47
N PRO A 51 8.39 6.45 8.40
CA PRO A 51 8.76 7.19 9.60
C PRO A 51 7.55 7.68 10.41
N PRO A 52 7.58 7.61 11.76
CA PRO A 52 6.51 8.13 12.62
C PRO A 52 6.11 9.58 12.31
N GLU A 53 7.08 10.42 11.95
CA GLU A 53 6.89 11.84 11.66
C GLU A 53 5.99 12.08 10.44
N LEU A 54 5.84 11.07 9.56
CA LEU A 54 4.95 11.10 8.39
C LEU A 54 3.72 10.21 8.55
N ALA A 55 3.71 9.33 9.55
CA ALA A 55 2.68 8.29 9.70
C ALA A 55 1.41 8.78 10.42
N GLY A 56 1.44 9.95 11.05
CA GLY A 56 0.28 10.52 11.75
C GLY A 56 0.03 9.90 13.13
N GLU A 57 -0.96 10.44 13.85
CA GLU A 57 -1.18 10.12 15.28
C GLU A 57 -1.55 8.64 15.53
N LEU A 58 -2.11 7.96 14.54
CA LEU A 58 -2.48 6.54 14.64
C LEU A 58 -1.27 5.60 14.59
N TYR A 59 -0.08 6.09 14.21
CA TYR A 59 1.12 5.27 13.98
C TYR A 59 2.37 5.90 14.64
N PRO A 60 2.40 6.06 15.98
CA PRO A 60 3.48 6.75 16.70
C PRO A 60 4.84 6.04 16.61
N ASN A 61 4.87 4.77 16.21
CA ASN A 61 6.08 3.98 16.03
C ASN A 61 6.47 3.80 14.56
N GLY A 62 5.77 4.50 13.64
CA GLY A 62 5.91 4.27 12.21
C GLY A 62 5.28 2.94 11.77
N ILE A 63 5.57 2.53 10.54
CA ILE A 63 5.02 1.31 9.94
C ILE A 63 6.16 0.50 9.33
N PRO A 64 6.31 -0.79 9.67
CA PRO A 64 7.40 -1.60 9.15
C PRO A 64 7.27 -1.90 7.65
N ILE A 65 8.43 -2.11 7.03
CA ILE A 65 8.55 -2.55 5.64
C ILE A 65 9.20 -3.93 5.65
N TRP A 66 8.43 -4.96 5.26
CA TRP A 66 8.87 -6.36 5.21
C TRP A 66 9.07 -6.85 3.78
N SER A 67 9.72 -8.01 3.62
CA SER A 67 9.81 -8.67 2.31
C SER A 67 8.42 -9.09 1.81
N GLU A 68 8.16 -8.85 0.52
CA GLU A 68 6.97 -9.39 -0.16
C GLU A 68 7.02 -10.92 -0.32
N ASP A 69 8.21 -11.53 -0.28
CA ASP A 69 8.34 -13.00 -0.31
C ASP A 69 7.68 -13.64 0.91
N ASP A 70 7.57 -12.90 2.03
CA ASP A 70 6.91 -13.32 3.26
C ASP A 70 5.40 -13.05 3.29
N LEU A 71 4.77 -12.63 2.17
CA LEU A 71 3.35 -12.20 2.14
C LEU A 71 2.39 -13.16 2.86
N GLU A 72 2.42 -14.46 2.56
CA GLU A 72 1.53 -15.45 3.17
C GLU A 72 1.78 -15.61 4.66
N LYS A 73 3.05 -15.50 5.09
CA LYS A 73 3.44 -15.54 6.50
C LYS A 73 2.92 -14.29 7.21
N ILE A 74 3.13 -13.12 6.62
CA ILE A 74 2.64 -11.83 7.12
C ILE A 74 1.13 -11.87 7.33
N ILE A 75 0.38 -12.37 6.33
CA ILE A 75 -1.08 -12.45 6.40
C ILE A 75 -1.53 -13.31 7.59
N LYS A 76 -0.92 -14.48 7.79
CA LYS A 76 -1.30 -15.42 8.84
C LYS A 76 -0.88 -14.95 10.23
N GLU A 77 0.37 -14.54 10.40
CA GLU A 77 0.92 -14.15 11.71
C GLU A 77 0.28 -12.86 12.22
N HIS A 78 0.01 -11.91 11.32
CA HIS A 78 -0.56 -10.63 11.68
C HIS A 78 -2.07 -10.54 11.47
N ASN A 79 -2.76 -11.62 11.12
CA ASN A 79 -4.21 -11.66 10.90
C ASN A 79 -4.68 -10.52 9.98
N ILE A 80 -4.06 -10.43 8.80
CA ILE A 80 -4.38 -9.38 7.81
C ILE A 80 -5.73 -9.67 7.17
N ASP A 81 -6.61 -8.67 7.17
CA ASP A 81 -7.92 -8.76 6.53
C ASP A 81 -7.83 -8.36 5.05
N ILE A 82 -6.98 -7.38 4.70
CA ILE A 82 -6.90 -6.79 3.36
C ILE A 82 -5.44 -6.63 2.91
N VAL A 83 -5.15 -7.12 1.71
CA VAL A 83 -3.93 -6.82 0.95
C VAL A 83 -4.25 -5.75 -0.10
N VAL A 84 -3.61 -4.60 -0.03
CA VAL A 84 -3.79 -3.49 -0.97
C VAL A 84 -2.64 -3.46 -1.96
N PHE A 85 -2.93 -3.65 -3.24
CA PHE A 85 -1.93 -3.58 -4.29
C PHE A 85 -1.67 -2.14 -4.74
N ALA A 86 -0.39 -1.72 -4.72
CA ALA A 86 -0.01 -0.35 -5.06
C ALA A 86 1.08 -0.19 -6.13
N TYR A 87 1.54 -1.25 -6.80
CA TYR A 87 2.45 -1.08 -7.94
C TYR A 87 1.73 -0.46 -9.16
N SER A 88 2.51 0.14 -10.07
CA SER A 88 1.99 0.84 -11.26
C SER A 88 2.58 0.36 -12.59
N ASP A 89 3.73 -0.32 -12.59
CA ASP A 89 4.44 -0.76 -13.80
C ASP A 89 4.74 -2.26 -13.74
N VAL A 90 3.69 -3.07 -13.78
CA VAL A 90 3.78 -4.54 -13.75
C VAL A 90 2.74 -5.15 -14.69
N SER A 91 2.97 -6.39 -15.11
CA SER A 91 2.02 -7.11 -15.95
C SER A 91 0.72 -7.42 -15.19
N HIS A 92 -0.38 -7.57 -15.92
CA HIS A 92 -1.64 -8.06 -15.36
C HIS A 92 -1.45 -9.40 -14.63
N GLU A 93 -0.66 -10.31 -15.19
CA GLU A 93 -0.35 -11.62 -14.58
C GLU A 93 0.28 -11.48 -13.21
N HIS A 94 1.24 -10.57 -13.04
CA HIS A 94 1.88 -10.32 -11.74
C HIS A 94 0.85 -9.84 -10.70
N VAL A 95 -0.04 -8.92 -11.07
CA VAL A 95 -1.14 -8.48 -10.20
C VAL A 95 -2.02 -9.67 -9.77
N MET A 96 -2.39 -10.52 -10.72
CA MET A 96 -3.29 -11.65 -10.46
C MET A 96 -2.61 -12.77 -9.68
N HIS A 97 -1.29 -12.96 -9.81
CA HIS A 97 -0.52 -13.87 -8.97
C HIS A 97 -0.50 -13.41 -7.51
N LEU A 98 -0.26 -12.12 -7.25
CA LEU A 98 -0.32 -11.56 -5.90
C LEU A 98 -1.73 -11.65 -5.30
N ALA A 99 -2.76 -11.38 -6.12
CA ALA A 99 -4.15 -11.58 -5.71
C ALA A 99 -4.40 -13.03 -5.29
N SER A 100 -3.95 -13.99 -6.10
CA SER A 100 -4.12 -15.42 -5.80
C SER A 100 -3.42 -15.83 -4.49
N ARG A 101 -2.20 -15.34 -4.26
CA ARG A 101 -1.46 -15.55 -3.00
C ARG A 101 -2.21 -14.99 -1.79
N ALA A 102 -2.71 -13.76 -1.88
CA ALA A 102 -3.47 -13.11 -0.81
C ALA A 102 -4.74 -13.88 -0.45
N HIS A 103 -5.53 -14.28 -1.44
CA HIS A 103 -6.76 -15.05 -1.23
C HIS A 103 -6.47 -16.44 -0.67
N ALA A 104 -5.43 -17.12 -1.16
CA ALA A 104 -5.03 -18.43 -0.63
C ALA A 104 -4.59 -18.36 0.85
N ALA A 105 -4.07 -17.23 1.29
CA ALA A 105 -3.74 -16.95 2.68
C ALA A 105 -4.93 -16.43 3.51
N GLY A 106 -6.08 -16.14 2.89
CA GLY A 106 -7.33 -15.77 3.55
C GLY A 106 -7.63 -14.27 3.64
N ALA A 107 -6.88 -13.41 2.94
CA ALA A 107 -7.10 -11.97 2.92
C ALA A 107 -7.84 -11.51 1.64
N ASP A 108 -8.64 -10.45 1.76
CA ASP A 108 -9.18 -9.74 0.60
C ASP A 108 -8.04 -9.09 -0.20
N PHE A 109 -8.21 -8.94 -1.51
CA PHE A 109 -7.25 -8.21 -2.36
C PHE A 109 -7.89 -6.98 -2.98
N TRP A 110 -7.34 -5.80 -2.69
CA TRP A 110 -7.90 -4.51 -3.10
C TRP A 110 -7.01 -3.79 -4.10
N LEU A 111 -7.66 -3.21 -5.12
CA LEU A 111 -7.06 -2.20 -5.99
C LEU A 111 -7.77 -0.87 -5.74
N LEU A 112 -7.09 0.06 -5.07
CA LEU A 112 -7.67 1.38 -4.82
C LEU A 112 -7.81 2.18 -6.11
N GLY A 113 -9.04 2.63 -6.37
CA GLY A 113 -9.38 3.44 -7.54
C GLY A 113 -9.15 4.93 -7.32
N PRO A 114 -9.23 5.73 -8.40
CA PRO A 114 -8.99 7.18 -8.36
C PRO A 114 -9.82 7.95 -7.34
N LYS A 115 -11.08 7.57 -7.10
CA LYS A 115 -11.95 8.23 -6.12
C LYS A 115 -11.40 8.16 -4.69
N SER A 116 -10.63 7.12 -4.39
CA SER A 116 -10.06 6.88 -3.06
C SER A 116 -8.71 7.59 -2.87
N THR A 117 -7.99 7.88 -3.96
CA THR A 117 -6.57 8.27 -3.88
C THR A 117 -6.24 9.58 -4.58
N MET A 118 -7.09 10.12 -5.46
CA MET A 118 -6.82 11.41 -6.12
C MET A 118 -7.06 12.58 -5.17
N ILE A 119 -6.11 13.52 -5.16
CA ILE A 119 -6.20 14.77 -4.41
C ILE A 119 -6.83 15.85 -5.28
N LYS A 120 -7.76 16.62 -4.73
CA LYS A 120 -8.38 17.75 -5.43
C LYS A 120 -7.39 18.91 -5.52
N SER A 121 -7.09 19.36 -6.73
CA SER A 121 -6.25 20.54 -6.95
C SER A 121 -7.03 21.83 -6.67
N THR A 122 -6.37 22.81 -6.05
CA THR A 122 -6.85 24.20 -5.91
C THR A 122 -6.40 25.10 -7.06
N LYS A 123 -5.61 24.56 -8.00
CA LYS A 123 -5.05 25.27 -9.16
C LYS A 123 -5.41 24.53 -10.46
N PRO A 124 -5.42 25.23 -11.62
CA PRO A 124 -5.49 24.56 -12.92
C PRO A 124 -4.36 23.52 -13.04
N VAL A 125 -4.69 22.33 -13.56
CA VAL A 125 -3.73 21.23 -13.75
C VAL A 125 -3.56 21.00 -15.25
N VAL A 126 -2.31 21.00 -15.72
CA VAL A 126 -1.95 20.62 -17.08
C VAL A 126 -1.14 19.34 -17.01
N ALA A 127 -1.66 18.25 -17.58
CA ALA A 127 -0.96 16.97 -17.65
C ALA A 127 -0.17 16.88 -18.96
N VAL A 128 1.15 16.74 -18.87
CA VAL A 128 2.03 16.47 -20.02
C VAL A 128 2.28 14.97 -20.07
N THR A 129 1.71 14.29 -21.07
CA THR A 129 1.76 12.82 -21.19
C THR A 129 2.63 12.38 -22.36
N ALA A 130 3.11 11.14 -22.34
CA ALA A 130 3.78 10.54 -23.49
C ALA A 130 3.47 9.06 -23.63
N VAL A 131 3.52 8.60 -24.88
CA VAL A 131 3.29 7.20 -25.26
C VAL A 131 4.47 6.28 -24.93
N ARG A 132 5.68 6.82 -24.70
CA ARG A 132 6.88 6.07 -24.28
C ARG A 132 7.91 6.96 -23.57
N THR A 133 8.92 6.34 -22.98
CA THR A 133 10.09 7.03 -22.39
C THR A 133 10.94 7.68 -23.48
N GLY A 134 11.49 8.87 -23.22
CA GLY A 134 12.34 9.62 -24.16
C GLY A 134 11.60 10.54 -25.15
N CYS A 135 10.28 10.71 -25.04
CA CYS A 135 9.49 11.59 -25.92
C CYS A 135 9.51 13.09 -25.58
N GLY A 136 10.25 13.51 -24.55
CA GLY A 136 10.29 14.93 -24.13
C GLY A 136 9.01 15.41 -23.45
N LYS A 137 8.29 14.50 -22.76
CA LYS A 137 7.31 14.88 -21.73
C LYS A 137 7.99 15.50 -20.52
#